data_AF-Q2NJN0-F1
#
_entry.id   AF-Q2NJN0-F1
#
_cell.length_a   1.000
_cell.length_b   1.000
_cell.length_c   1.000
_cell.angle_alpha   90.00
_cell.angle_beta   90.00
_cell.angle_gamma   90.00
#
_symmetry.space_group_name_H-M   'P 1'
#
loop_
_entity.id
_entity.type
_entity.pdbx_description
1 polymer ?
#
loop_
_entity_poly.entity_id
_entity_poly.type
_entity_poly.pdbx_seq_one_letter_code
_entity_poly.pdbx_strand_id
1 'polypeptide(L)'
;MIKISFSKIISISNILKIWKLSHKRQIEIFHKALIMAIINVTSDSFSYGNQHFATQKAVKHALCCLKEGADILDIGCEFTRPGATLITPLEEQKPILHVIKELSHHPKAIISVYTYHFQIAKLAIKSGAHIINDV
;
A
#
# COMPACT_ATOMS: atom_id res chain seq x y z
N MET A 1 -56.20 -6.32 7.96
CA MET A 1 -54.79 -6.16 8.43
C MET A 1 -53.89 -7.00 7.56
N ILE A 2 -53.15 -6.38 6.64
CA ILE A 2 -52.16 -7.05 5.80
C ILE A 2 -50.92 -7.27 6.67
N LYS A 3 -50.67 -8.52 7.09
CA LYS A 3 -49.39 -8.91 7.71
C LYS A 3 -48.33 -8.91 6.61
N ILE A 4 -47.56 -7.83 6.53
CA ILE A 4 -46.32 -7.81 5.74
C ILE A 4 -45.33 -8.69 6.51
N SER A 5 -45.04 -9.86 5.96
CA SER A 5 -44.03 -10.78 6.49
C SER A 5 -42.65 -10.20 6.20
N PHE A 6 -41.98 -9.65 7.21
CA PHE A 6 -40.61 -9.11 7.12
C PHE A 6 -39.53 -10.18 6.78
N SER A 7 -39.89 -11.46 6.73
CA SER A 7 -38.95 -12.56 6.47
C SER A 7 -38.42 -12.64 5.03
N LYS A 8 -38.81 -11.73 4.13
CA LYS A 8 -38.40 -11.73 2.71
C LYS A 8 -37.53 -10.53 2.26
N ILE A 9 -37.13 -9.63 3.16
CA ILE A 9 -36.32 -8.44 2.80
C ILE A 9 -34.81 -8.62 3.07
N ILE A 10 -34.40 -9.70 3.75
CA ILE A 10 -32.97 -10.01 3.94
C ILE A 10 -32.65 -11.33 3.24
N SER A 11 -32.84 -11.34 1.92
CA SER A 11 -32.14 -12.27 1.03
C SER A 11 -31.21 -11.45 0.13
N ILE A 12 -30.49 -10.50 0.73
CA ILE A 12 -29.26 -10.01 0.11
C ILE A 12 -28.30 -11.17 0.28
N SER A 13 -28.11 -11.95 -0.77
CA SER A 13 -26.99 -12.88 -0.86
C SER A 13 -25.75 -12.16 -0.32
N ASN A 14 -25.13 -12.71 0.72
CA ASN A 14 -23.83 -12.28 1.22
C ASN A 14 -22.79 -12.53 0.12
N ILE A 15 -22.81 -11.74 -0.94
CA ILE A 15 -21.80 -11.73 -1.97
C ILE A 15 -20.61 -11.06 -1.32
N LEU A 16 -19.72 -11.89 -0.75
CA LEU A 16 -18.38 -11.47 -0.34
C LEU A 16 -17.79 -10.65 -1.50
N LYS A 17 -17.68 -9.33 -1.32
CA LYS A 17 -17.00 -8.49 -2.29
C LYS A 17 -15.51 -8.66 -2.05
N ILE A 18 -14.87 -9.47 -2.87
CA ILE A 18 -13.44 -9.74 -2.82
C ILE A 18 -12.76 -8.94 -3.93
N TRP A 19 -11.81 -8.10 -3.56
CA TRP A 19 -10.89 -7.48 -4.51
C TRP A 19 -9.70 -8.41 -4.73
N LYS A 20 -9.60 -8.99 -5.93
CA LYS A 20 -8.44 -9.78 -6.36
C LYS A 20 -7.30 -8.84 -6.74
N LEU A 21 -6.12 -9.10 -6.20
CA LEU A 21 -4.91 -8.30 -6.40
C LEU A 21 -3.83 -9.08 -7.16
N SER A 22 -2.71 -8.43 -7.46
CA SER A 22 -1.51 -9.14 -7.96
C SER A 22 -1.02 -10.20 -6.97
N HIS A 23 -0.17 -11.11 -7.46
CA HIS A 23 0.42 -12.20 -6.67
C HIS A 23 -0.59 -13.11 -5.97
N LYS A 24 -1.79 -13.26 -6.55
CA LYS A 24 -2.89 -14.09 -6.01
C LYS A 24 -3.34 -13.67 -4.61
N ARG A 25 -3.08 -12.41 -4.24
CA ARG A 25 -3.55 -11.82 -2.99
C ARG A 25 -4.98 -11.32 -3.18
N GLN A 26 -5.69 -11.17 -2.08
CA GLN A 26 -7.06 -10.69 -2.09
C GLN A 26 -7.39 -9.98 -0.79
N ILE A 27 -8.35 -9.04 -0.85
CA ILE A 27 -8.89 -8.34 0.31
C ILE A 27 -10.41 -8.35 0.23
N GLU A 28 -11.05 -8.53 1.38
CA GLU A 28 -12.49 -8.38 1.51
C GLU A 28 -12.83 -6.90 1.69
N ILE A 29 -13.70 -6.38 0.83
CA ILE A 29 -14.11 -4.97 0.79
C ILE A 29 -15.60 -4.82 1.14
N PHE A 30 -16.17 -5.77 1.87
CA PHE A 30 -17.56 -5.77 2.30
C PHE A 30 -17.67 -5.53 3.81
N HIS A 31 -18.68 -4.78 4.23
CA HIS A 31 -19.03 -4.49 5.64
C HIS A 31 -17.99 -3.80 6.54
N LYS A 32 -16.74 -3.60 6.11
CA LYS A 32 -15.74 -2.81 6.84
C LYS A 32 -14.97 -1.85 5.94
N ALA A 33 -14.63 -0.68 6.47
CA ALA A 33 -13.61 0.17 5.88
C ALA A 33 -12.23 -0.49 6.08
N LEU A 34 -11.39 -0.43 5.05
CA LEU A 34 -10.00 -0.86 5.13
C LEU A 34 -9.11 0.33 5.45
N ILE A 35 -8.12 0.13 6.32
CA ILE A 35 -7.16 1.16 6.69
C ILE A 35 -5.90 1.02 5.84
N MET A 36 -5.55 2.07 5.11
CA MET A 36 -4.32 2.18 4.33
C MET A 36 -3.35 3.11 5.06
N ALA A 37 -2.24 2.55 5.55
CA ALA A 37 -1.18 3.32 6.19
C ALA A 37 -0.23 3.91 5.14
N ILE A 38 0.03 5.21 5.23
CA ILE A 38 0.96 5.92 4.36
C ILE A 38 2.38 5.69 4.84
N ILE A 39 3.23 5.09 4.01
CA ILE A 39 4.62 4.78 4.31
C ILE A 39 5.51 5.63 3.42
N ASN A 40 5.88 6.80 3.94
CA ASN A 40 6.79 7.72 3.27
C ASN A 40 8.24 7.24 3.37
N VAL A 41 8.87 7.04 2.22
CA VAL A 41 10.29 6.76 2.12
C VAL A 41 11.03 8.08 1.91
N THR A 42 11.62 8.61 2.99
CA THR A 42 12.23 9.95 3.01
C THR A 42 13.58 10.02 2.34
N SER A 43 13.79 11.06 1.53
CA SER A 43 15.02 11.32 0.80
C SER A 43 16.07 12.17 1.53
N ASP A 44 15.75 12.79 2.66
CA ASP A 44 16.69 13.64 3.42
C ASP A 44 17.98 12.90 3.83
N SER A 45 17.93 11.56 3.91
CA SER A 45 19.07 10.69 4.18
C SER A 45 19.83 10.19 2.93
N PHE A 46 19.32 10.42 1.71
CA PHE A 46 19.93 9.94 0.47
C PHE A 46 21.15 10.75 0.05
N SER A 47 21.18 12.06 0.33
CA SER A 47 22.29 12.96 0.01
C SER A 47 23.57 12.69 0.83
N TYR A 48 23.47 11.96 1.94
CA TYR A 48 24.57 11.68 2.86
C TYR A 48 25.04 10.20 2.87
N GLY A 49 24.60 9.38 1.91
CA GLY A 49 24.99 7.96 1.83
C GLY A 49 24.23 7.02 2.79
N ASN A 50 23.21 7.51 3.51
CA ASN A 50 22.45 6.74 4.50
C ASN A 50 21.18 6.09 3.92
N GLN A 51 21.22 5.67 2.66
CA GLN A 51 20.03 5.11 1.97
C GLN A 51 19.45 3.89 2.70
N HIS A 52 20.33 3.03 3.23
CA HIS A 52 19.93 1.85 4.01
C HIS A 52 19.19 2.20 5.31
N PHE A 53 19.55 3.30 5.96
CA PHE A 53 18.89 3.73 7.20
C PHE A 53 17.46 4.21 6.93
N ALA A 54 17.27 4.94 5.83
CA ALA A 54 15.96 5.44 5.40
C ALA A 54 14.99 4.28 5.09
N THR A 55 15.43 3.31 4.30
CA THR A 55 14.61 2.16 3.93
C THR A 55 14.30 1.27 5.13
N GLN A 56 15.26 1.04 6.03
CA GLN A 56 15.03 0.31 7.28
C GLN A 56 14.00 1.01 8.18
N LYS A 57 14.07 2.34 8.29
CA LYS A 57 13.09 3.13 9.04
C LYS A 57 11.67 2.98 8.45
N ALA A 58 11.54 3.05 7.12
CA ALA A 58 10.27 2.86 6.43
C ALA A 58 9.71 1.45 6.64
N VAL A 59 10.54 0.41 6.52
CA VAL A 59 10.15 -0.98 6.79
C VAL A 59 9.70 -1.15 8.25
N LYS A 60 10.46 -0.62 9.22
CA LYS A 60 10.09 -0.69 10.63
C LYS A 60 8.76 0.02 10.91
N HIS A 61 8.54 1.18 10.31
CA HIS A 61 7.27 1.91 10.44
C HIS A 61 6.10 1.12 9.84
N ALA A 62 6.26 0.58 8.63
CA ALA A 62 5.25 -0.24 7.98
C ALA A 62 4.86 -1.47 8.81
N LEU A 63 5.84 -2.17 9.39
CA LEU A 63 5.57 -3.29 10.30
C LEU A 63 4.87 -2.86 11.59
N CYS A 64 5.13 -1.64 12.08
CA CYS A 64 4.39 -1.06 13.21
C CYS A 64 2.93 -0.81 12.85
N CYS A 65 2.67 -0.18 11.70
CA CYS A 65 1.31 0.06 11.21
C CYS A 65 0.52 -1.24 11.03
N LEU A 66 1.15 -2.31 10.52
CA LEU A 66 0.50 -3.62 10.45
C LEU A 66 0.12 -4.17 11.84
N LYS A 67 0.97 -3.94 12.86
CA LYS A 67 0.66 -4.35 14.24
C LYS A 67 -0.47 -3.51 14.84
N GLU A 68 -0.58 -2.25 14.45
CA GLU A 68 -1.63 -1.32 14.89
C GLU A 68 -2.96 -1.49 14.13
N GLY A 69 -2.99 -2.33 13.09
CA GLY A 69 -4.22 -2.72 12.40
C GLY A 69 -4.39 -2.15 10.99
N ALA A 70 -3.34 -1.64 10.36
CA ALA A 70 -3.38 -1.30 8.94
C ALA A 70 -3.65 -2.55 8.09
N ASP A 71 -4.63 -2.47 7.18
CA ASP A 71 -4.94 -3.53 6.20
C ASP A 71 -4.02 -3.42 4.97
N ILE A 72 -3.67 -2.20 4.57
CA ILE A 72 -2.87 -1.89 3.38
C ILE A 72 -1.70 -0.96 3.77
N LEU A 73 -0.55 -1.16 3.16
CA LEU A 73 0.64 -0.31 3.28
C LEU A 73 0.86 0.40 1.94
N ASP A 74 0.73 1.72 1.91
CA ASP A 74 0.93 2.52 0.69
C ASP A 74 2.33 3.12 0.69
N ILE A 75 3.19 2.57 -0.16
CA ILE A 75 4.61 2.91 -0.20
C ILE A 75 4.82 3.97 -1.27
N GLY A 76 5.27 5.15 -0.84
CA GLY A 76 5.60 6.26 -1.73
C GLY A 76 6.80 7.03 -1.20
N CYS A 77 7.39 7.85 -2.05
CA CYS A 77 8.40 8.79 -1.59
C CYS A 77 7.76 10.12 -1.20
N GLU A 78 8.36 10.80 -0.22
CA GLU A 78 7.88 12.07 0.29
C GLU A 78 8.34 13.24 -0.60
N PHE A 79 7.55 13.60 -1.63
CA PHE A 79 7.87 14.74 -2.52
C PHE A 79 6.87 15.91 -2.47
N THR A 80 5.82 15.81 -1.68
CA THR A 80 4.76 16.84 -1.61
C THR A 80 5.04 17.94 -0.59
N ARG A 81 6.24 18.00 0.01
CA ARG A 81 6.61 19.08 0.94
C ARG A 81 7.17 20.29 0.18
N PRO A 82 6.69 21.52 0.44
CA PRO A 82 7.26 22.73 -0.13
C PRO A 82 8.78 22.82 0.14
N GLY A 83 9.57 23.00 -0.92
CA GLY A 83 11.04 23.09 -0.82
C GLY A 83 11.80 21.76 -0.93
N ALA A 84 11.11 20.62 -1.14
CA ALA A 84 11.77 19.36 -1.44
C ALA A 84 12.55 19.46 -2.76
N THR A 85 13.79 18.95 -2.77
CA THR A 85 14.56 18.83 -4.01
C THR A 85 13.87 17.84 -4.93
N LEU A 86 13.59 18.28 -6.17
CA LEU A 86 13.13 17.39 -7.24
C LEU A 86 14.18 16.31 -7.44
N ILE A 87 13.84 15.06 -7.12
CA ILE A 87 14.69 13.93 -7.46
C ILE A 87 14.21 13.32 -8.77
N THR A 88 15.13 12.66 -9.47
CA THR A 88 14.78 11.97 -10.70
C THR A 88 13.92 10.73 -10.41
N PRO A 89 13.08 10.28 -11.36
CA PRO A 89 12.31 9.04 -11.20
C PRO A 89 13.21 7.83 -10.87
N LEU A 90 14.46 7.82 -11.34
CA LEU A 90 15.46 6.78 -11.03
C LEU A 90 15.89 6.78 -9.56
N GLU A 91 16.04 7.96 -8.96
CA GLU A 91 16.39 8.14 -7.56
C GLU A 91 15.20 7.83 -6.64
N GLU A 92 13.98 8.15 -7.08
CA GLU A 92 12.73 7.76 -6.41
C GLU A 92 12.52 6.25 -6.41
N GLN A 93 12.81 5.60 -7.54
CA GLN A 93 12.49 4.19 -7.75
C GLN A 93 13.23 3.27 -6.78
N LYS A 94 14.56 3.41 -6.65
CA LYS A 94 15.41 2.48 -5.87
C LYS A 94 14.91 2.24 -4.43
N PRO A 95 14.68 3.27 -3.61
CA PRO A 95 14.27 3.06 -2.22
C PRO A 95 12.85 2.49 -2.10
N ILE A 96 11.90 2.91 -2.96
CA ILE A 96 10.54 2.33 -3.01
C ILE A 96 10.63 0.82 -3.27
N LEU A 97 11.36 0.41 -4.33
CA LEU A 97 11.47 -1.00 -4.68
C LEU A 97 12.15 -1.83 -3.59
N HIS A 98 13.13 -1.25 -2.88
CA HIS A 98 13.77 -1.92 -1.75
C HIS A 98 12.77 -2.18 -0.61
N VAL A 99 12.01 -1.16 -0.19
CA VAL A 99 11.00 -1.30 0.87
C VAL A 99 9.93 -2.33 0.48
N ILE A 100 9.43 -2.27 -0.76
CA ILE A 100 8.45 -3.24 -1.28
C ILE A 100 9.01 -4.65 -1.23
N LYS A 101 10.26 -4.86 -1.66
CA LYS A 101 10.89 -6.19 -1.68
C LYS A 101 11.06 -6.76 -0.27
N GLU A 102 11.45 -5.95 0.70
CA GLU A 102 11.58 -6.40 2.10
C GLU A 102 10.21 -6.79 2.68
N LEU A 103 9.18 -5.97 2.44
CA LEU A 103 7.84 -6.20 2.97
C LEU A 103 7.07 -7.31 2.26
N SER A 104 7.38 -7.62 1.00
CA SER A 104 6.61 -8.60 0.21
C SER A 104 6.71 -10.03 0.74
N HIS A 105 7.74 -10.33 1.53
CA HIS A 105 7.88 -11.60 2.24
C HIS A 105 6.94 -11.71 3.47
N HIS A 106 6.36 -10.59 3.93
CA HIS A 106 5.51 -10.59 5.10
C HIS A 106 4.07 -11.04 4.75
N PRO A 107 3.56 -12.13 5.31
CA PRO A 107 2.34 -12.79 4.84
C PRO A 107 1.06 -11.97 4.99
N LYS A 108 1.06 -10.95 5.86
CA LYS A 108 -0.08 -10.04 6.08
C LYS A 108 0.02 -8.71 5.32
N ALA A 109 1.17 -8.41 4.71
CA ALA A 109 1.37 -7.12 4.06
C ALA A 109 0.63 -7.07 2.72
N ILE A 110 -0.46 -6.32 2.63
CA ILE A 110 -1.00 -5.87 1.35
C ILE A 110 -0.34 -4.55 1.01
N ILE A 111 0.59 -4.61 0.06
CA ILE A 111 1.42 -3.49 -0.38
C ILE A 111 0.75 -2.79 -1.58
N SER A 112 0.56 -1.48 -1.46
CA SER A 112 0.26 -0.54 -2.53
C SER A 112 1.51 0.28 -2.86
N VAL A 113 1.70 0.66 -4.12
CA VAL A 113 2.71 1.64 -4.53
C VAL A 113 2.02 2.94 -4.91
N TYR A 114 2.42 4.04 -4.28
CA TYR A 114 1.96 5.38 -4.59
C TYR A 114 2.85 6.00 -5.66
N THR A 115 2.41 6.01 -6.91
CA THR A 115 3.18 6.60 -8.01
C THR A 115 2.33 6.83 -9.25
N TYR A 116 2.55 7.96 -9.93
CA TYR A 116 2.04 8.24 -11.28
C TYR A 116 3.03 7.80 -12.37
N HIS A 117 4.24 7.38 -12.00
CA HIS A 117 5.26 6.95 -12.97
C HIS A 117 5.04 5.48 -13.37
N PHE A 118 4.59 5.25 -14.61
CA PHE A 118 4.38 3.91 -15.16
C PHE A 118 5.57 2.95 -14.94
N GLN A 119 6.80 3.44 -15.10
CA GLN A 119 8.00 2.62 -14.92
C GLN A 119 8.16 2.14 -13.47
N ILE A 120 7.88 3.00 -12.50
CA ILE A 120 7.94 2.67 -11.07
C ILE A 120 6.81 1.69 -10.74
N ALA A 121 5.58 1.95 -11.18
CA ALA A 121 4.44 1.05 -10.97
C ALA A 121 4.72 -0.36 -11.50
N LYS A 122 5.23 -0.47 -12.73
CA LYS A 122 5.59 -1.75 -13.36
C LYS A 122 6.65 -2.51 -12.56
N LEU A 123 7.68 -1.82 -12.07
CA LEU A 123 8.75 -2.45 -11.30
C LEU A 123 8.29 -2.81 -9.88
N ALA A 124 7.45 -1.99 -9.25
CA ALA A 124 6.87 -2.25 -7.94
C ALA A 124 6.05 -3.54 -7.93
N ILE A 125 5.18 -3.75 -8.93
CA ILE A 125 4.46 -5.02 -9.08
C ILE A 125 5.45 -6.18 -9.26
N LYS A 126 6.52 -6.03 -10.04
CA LYS A 126 7.54 -7.09 -10.16
C LYS A 126 8.27 -7.37 -8.83
N SER A 127 8.41 -6.37 -7.98
CA SER A 127 9.06 -6.46 -6.67
C SER A 127 8.16 -7.00 -5.55
N GLY A 128 6.85 -7.15 -5.80
CA GLY A 128 5.91 -7.73 -4.83
C GLY A 128 4.79 -6.80 -4.37
N ALA A 129 4.60 -5.64 -5.00
CA ALA A 129 3.42 -4.81 -4.74
C ALA A 129 2.15 -5.45 -5.33
N HIS A 130 1.00 -5.14 -4.75
CA HIS A 130 -0.29 -5.75 -5.10
C HIS A 130 -1.27 -4.77 -5.73
N ILE A 131 -1.11 -3.49 -5.41
CA ILE A 131 -1.98 -2.38 -5.80
C ILE A 131 -1.09 -1.26 -6.36
N ILE A 132 -1.57 -0.58 -7.39
CA ILE A 132 -1.02 0.70 -7.85
C ILE A 132 -2.01 1.77 -7.39
N ASN A 133 -1.52 2.75 -6.63
CA ASN A 133 -2.25 3.94 -6.23
C ASN A 133 -1.71 5.12 -7.05
N ASP A 134 -2.52 5.61 -7.97
CA ASP A 134 -2.20 6.70 -8.90
C ASP A 134 -3.16 7.86 -8.62
N VAL A 135 -2.64 9.09 -8.56
CA VAL A 135 -3.38 10.30 -8.13
C VAL A 135 -3.94 11.12 -9.28
#